data_AF-A0A969T500-F1
#
_entry.id   AF-A0A969T500-F1
#
_cell.length_a   1.000
_cell.length_b   1.000
_cell.length_c   1.000
_cell.angle_alpha   90.00
_cell.angle_beta   90.00
_cell.angle_gamma   90.00
#
_symmetry.space_group_name_H-M   'P 1'
#
loop_
_entity.id
_entity.type
_entity.pdbx_description
1 polymer ?
#
loop_
_entity_poly.entity_id
_entity_poly.type
_entity_poly.pdbx_seq_one_letter_code
_entity_poly.pdbx_strand_id
1 'polypeptide(L)'
;MNLLPQSRDDPSPNYSLITTKTNKHVKLIYDSMKKNYTQLNTILLFIIIMVVSLNLGAQEYQKQVFRIKFNSSADTKLKTMKIQKSADGIVRTGFESVDRMSEKYGASSIKRVFPYAGKFEAKHQKYGLHLWYEVVVDPNADVRLAKEDYSKLSDISHSELILKNGTRSKPQLSKTAC
;
A
#
# COMPACT_ATOMS: atom_id res chain seq x y z
N MET A 1 -14.26 31.56 63.59
CA MET A 1 -13.15 32.52 63.43
C MET A 1 -11.85 31.76 63.72
N ASN A 2 -11.42 30.90 62.80
CA ASN A 2 -10.22 30.08 62.97
C ASN A 2 -9.05 30.79 62.30
N LEU A 3 -8.07 31.19 63.10
CA LEU A 3 -6.80 31.75 62.65
C LEU A 3 -5.99 30.63 61.99
N LEU A 4 -5.62 30.80 60.73
CA LEU A 4 -4.65 29.93 60.05
C LEU A 4 -3.29 30.04 60.75
N PRO A 5 -2.57 28.93 60.97
CA PRO A 5 -1.20 29.00 61.49
C PRO A 5 -0.30 29.70 60.46
N GLN A 6 0.39 30.75 60.90
CA GLN A 6 1.40 31.46 60.13
C GLN A 6 2.47 30.48 59.63
N SER A 7 2.80 30.54 58.34
CA SER A 7 3.88 29.76 57.73
C SER A 7 5.20 30.09 58.44
N ARG A 8 5.89 29.07 58.96
CA ARG A 8 7.29 29.22 59.34
C ARG A 8 8.09 29.33 58.06
N ASP A 9 8.78 30.44 57.87
CA ASP A 9 9.80 30.60 56.85
C ASP A 9 11.01 29.73 57.22
N ASP A 10 10.98 28.46 56.82
CA ASP A 10 12.18 27.62 56.88
C ASP A 10 13.18 28.14 55.82
N PRO A 11 14.43 28.45 56.19
CA PRO A 11 15.43 28.85 55.21
C PRO A 11 15.67 27.70 54.23
N SER A 12 15.37 27.96 52.95
CA SER A 12 15.61 27.02 51.86
C SER A 12 17.07 26.56 51.89
N PRO A 13 17.37 25.25 51.79
CA PRO A 13 18.74 24.78 51.81
C PRO A 13 19.51 25.41 50.64
N ASN A 14 20.52 26.22 50.95
CA ASN A 14 21.34 26.86 49.93
C ASN A 14 22.26 25.80 49.30
N TYR A 15 21.79 25.22 48.20
CA TYR A 15 22.58 24.34 47.34
C TYR A 15 23.53 25.16 46.46
N SER A 16 24.43 25.94 47.06
CA SER A 16 25.57 26.51 46.34
C SER A 16 26.63 25.42 46.17
N LEU A 17 26.54 24.78 45.01
CA LEU A 17 27.62 24.16 44.24
C LEU A 17 28.86 23.74 45.06
N ILE A 18 28.88 22.49 45.49
CA ILE A 18 30.12 21.81 45.90
C ILE A 18 30.97 21.63 44.64
N THR A 19 31.70 22.67 44.23
CA THR A 19 32.60 22.61 43.07
C THR A 19 33.85 21.84 43.46
N THR A 20 33.79 20.51 43.33
CA THR A 20 34.98 19.68 43.53
C THR A 20 35.99 20.03 42.43
N LYS A 21 37.17 20.52 42.83
CA LYS A 21 38.33 20.66 41.93
C LYS A 21 38.69 19.26 41.45
N THR A 22 38.16 18.88 40.29
CA THR A 22 38.37 17.54 39.72
C THR A 22 39.86 17.34 39.45
N ASN A 23 40.44 16.33 40.08
CA ASN A 23 41.83 15.97 39.86
C ASN A 23 42.00 15.57 38.39
N LYS A 24 43.09 16.03 37.75
CA LYS A 24 43.41 15.72 36.33
C LYS A 24 43.32 14.22 36.05
N HIS A 25 43.71 13.37 37.00
CA HIS A 25 43.56 11.92 36.88
C HIS A 25 42.11 11.47 36.79
N VAL A 26 41.21 12.02 37.61
CA VAL A 26 39.78 11.69 37.59
C VAL A 26 39.13 12.15 36.28
N LYS A 27 39.52 13.32 35.77
CA LYS A 27 39.03 13.83 34.47
C LYS A 27 39.48 12.95 33.31
N LEU A 28 40.74 12.52 33.28
CA LEU A 28 41.27 11.62 32.25
C LEU A 28 40.57 10.25 32.27
N ILE A 29 40.26 9.73 33.46
CA ILE A 29 39.51 8.47 33.60
C ILE A 29 38.06 8.65 33.10
N TYR A 30 37.39 9.75 33.45
CA TYR A 30 36.05 10.07 32.95
C TYR A 30 36.03 10.26 31.43
N ASP A 31 36.99 10.99 30.86
CA ASP A 31 37.09 11.23 29.42
C ASP A 31 37.38 9.92 28.66
N SER A 32 38.22 9.05 29.22
CA SER A 32 38.50 7.71 28.67
C SER A 32 37.25 6.82 28.70
N MET A 33 36.52 6.77 29.83
CA MET A 33 35.28 5.99 29.93
C MET A 33 34.17 6.54 29.03
N LYS A 34 34.03 7.87 28.94
CA LYS A 34 33.04 8.56 28.09
C LYS A 34 33.31 8.34 26.61
N LYS A 35 34.58 8.36 26.17
CA LYS A 35 34.94 8.07 24.77
C LYS A 35 34.54 6.65 24.39
N ASN A 36 34.80 5.66 25.26
CA ASN A 36 34.45 4.26 25.02
C ASN A 36 32.92 4.04 25.00
N TYR A 37 32.18 4.67 25.90
CA TYR A 37 30.71 4.66 25.89
C TYR A 37 30.15 5.30 24.62
N THR A 38 30.74 6.41 24.17
CA THR A 38 30.33 7.09 22.93
C THR A 38 30.58 6.19 21.72
N GLN A 39 31.75 5.54 21.63
CA GLN A 39 32.10 4.62 20.53
C GLN A 39 31.16 3.41 20.49
N LEU A 40 30.88 2.79 21.64
CA LEU A 40 29.94 1.67 21.74
C LEU A 40 28.53 2.07 21.33
N ASN A 41 28.06 3.24 21.78
CA ASN A 41 26.73 3.74 21.44
C ASN A 41 26.62 4.13 19.95
N THR A 42 27.69 4.66 19.35
CA THR A 42 27.71 4.92 17.91
C THR A 42 27.66 3.61 17.11
N ILE A 43 28.40 2.58 17.50
CA ILE A 43 28.36 1.27 16.85
C ILE A 43 26.95 0.68 16.97
N LEU A 44 26.33 0.77 18.14
CA LEU A 44 24.96 0.31 18.37
C LEU A 44 23.95 1.05 17.46
N LEU A 45 24.07 2.37 17.32
CA LEU A 45 23.23 3.17 16.43
C LEU A 45 23.41 2.76 14.96
N PHE A 46 24.64 2.51 14.51
CA PHE A 46 24.91 2.02 13.16
C PHE A 46 24.33 0.63 12.91
N ILE A 47 24.42 -0.28 13.88
CA ILE A 47 23.80 -1.61 13.80
C ILE A 47 22.28 -1.49 13.68
N ILE A 48 21.65 -0.62 14.47
CA ILE A 48 20.20 -0.39 14.40
C ILE A 48 19.80 0.15 13.01
N ILE A 49 20.53 1.13 12.48
CA ILE A 49 20.28 1.70 11.15
C ILE A 49 20.48 0.65 10.04
N MET A 50 21.50 -0.20 10.15
CA MET A 50 21.76 -1.30 9.22
C MET A 50 20.63 -2.33 9.23
N VAL A 51 20.16 -2.74 10.42
CA VAL A 51 19.05 -3.69 10.56
C VAL A 51 17.76 -3.12 9.98
N VAL A 52 17.45 -1.84 10.22
CA VAL A 52 16.28 -1.17 9.61
C VAL A 52 16.38 -1.13 8.09
N SER A 53 17.57 -0.84 7.55
CA SER A 53 17.82 -0.81 6.10
C SER A 53 17.67 -2.18 5.43
N LEU A 54 18.00 -3.27 6.13
CA LEU A 54 17.79 -4.64 5.65
C LEU A 54 16.30 -5.03 5.59
N ASN A 55 15.44 -4.41 6.41
CA ASN A 55 14.00 -4.67 6.44
C ASN A 55 13.20 -3.79 5.47
N LEU A 56 13.84 -2.83 4.78
CA LEU A 56 13.23 -2.06 3.67
C LEU A 56 13.28 -2.85 2.34
N GLY A 57 13.16 -4.17 2.40
CA GLY A 57 13.13 -5.05 1.25
C GLY A 57 11.71 -5.20 0.69
N ALA A 58 11.44 -4.53 -0.43
CA ALA A 58 10.39 -4.78 -1.41
C ALA A 58 9.14 -5.54 -0.91
N GLN A 59 8.18 -4.83 -0.33
CA GLN A 59 6.82 -5.36 -0.35
C GLN A 59 6.41 -5.50 -1.82
N GLU A 60 6.30 -6.75 -2.30
CA GLU A 60 5.67 -7.06 -3.57
C GLU A 60 4.21 -6.65 -3.43
N TYR A 61 3.93 -5.40 -3.80
CA TYR A 61 2.61 -4.80 -3.71
C TYR A 61 1.67 -5.63 -4.58
N GLN A 62 0.92 -6.55 -3.94
CA GLN A 62 0.08 -7.48 -4.65
C GLN A 62 -1.03 -6.69 -5.32
N LYS A 63 -0.93 -6.55 -6.63
CA LYS A 63 -1.94 -5.89 -7.43
C LYS A 63 -3.29 -6.56 -7.15
N GLN A 64 -4.23 -5.80 -6.60
CA GLN A 64 -5.58 -6.28 -6.31
C GLN A 64 -6.38 -6.29 -7.60
N VAL A 65 -6.67 -7.49 -8.11
CA VAL A 65 -7.27 -7.69 -9.42
C VAL A 65 -8.48 -8.63 -9.32
N PHE A 66 -9.57 -8.23 -9.97
CA PHE A 66 -10.74 -9.08 -10.17
C PHE A 66 -11.28 -8.90 -11.59
N ARG A 67 -12.14 -9.82 -12.02
CA ARG A 67 -12.78 -9.80 -13.33
C ARG A 67 -14.25 -9.51 -13.18
N ILE A 68 -14.78 -8.71 -14.09
CA ILE A 68 -16.20 -8.43 -14.21
C ILE A 68 -16.66 -8.79 -15.61
N LYS A 69 -17.90 -9.26 -15.71
CA LYS A 69 -18.59 -9.49 -16.98
C LYS A 69 -19.77 -8.55 -17.07
N PHE A 70 -19.74 -7.65 -18.05
CA PHE A 70 -20.88 -6.79 -18.33
C PHE A 70 -22.08 -7.59 -18.84
N ASN A 71 -23.28 -7.04 -18.66
CA ASN A 71 -24.49 -7.56 -19.28
C ASN A 71 -24.46 -7.35 -20.81
N SER A 72 -25.32 -8.08 -21.53
CA SER A 72 -25.38 -7.95 -22.99
C SER A 72 -26.00 -6.62 -23.44
N SER A 73 -26.80 -5.95 -22.60
CA SER A 73 -27.41 -4.65 -22.91
C SER A 73 -26.38 -3.51 -22.94
N ALA A 74 -25.25 -3.66 -22.24
CA ALA A 74 -24.14 -2.72 -22.27
C ALA A 74 -23.29 -2.80 -23.54
N ASP A 75 -23.48 -3.80 -24.41
CA ASP A 75 -22.62 -4.07 -25.58
C ASP A 75 -22.42 -2.85 -26.49
N THR A 76 -23.51 -2.15 -26.83
CA THR A 76 -23.46 -0.95 -27.67
C THR A 76 -22.58 0.14 -27.05
N LYS A 77 -22.69 0.33 -25.73
CA LYS A 77 -21.92 1.32 -25.00
C LYS A 77 -20.47 0.87 -24.78
N LEU A 78 -20.21 -0.43 -24.63
CA LEU A 78 -18.86 -1.00 -24.53
C LEU A 78 -18.07 -0.86 -25.84
N LYS A 79 -18.75 -0.86 -27.00
CA LYS A 79 -18.09 -0.65 -28.30
C LYS A 79 -17.56 0.77 -28.47
N THR A 80 -18.24 1.75 -27.89
CA THR A 80 -17.85 3.18 -27.94
C THR A 80 -17.14 3.65 -26.67
N MET A 81 -16.99 2.76 -25.68
CA MET A 81 -16.33 3.03 -24.42
C MET A 81 -14.89 3.50 -24.65
N LYS A 82 -14.58 4.68 -24.13
CA LYS A 82 -13.23 5.24 -24.08
C LYS A 82 -12.80 5.28 -22.62
N ILE A 83 -11.79 4.47 -22.29
CA ILE A 83 -11.21 4.46 -20.95
C ILE A 83 -10.39 5.73 -20.79
N GLN A 84 -10.81 6.58 -19.87
CA GLN A 84 -10.07 7.78 -19.46
C GLN A 84 -9.56 7.59 -18.04
N LYS A 85 -8.62 8.44 -17.63
CA LYS A 85 -8.14 8.50 -16.25
C LYS A 85 -8.31 9.92 -15.72
N SER A 86 -8.76 10.04 -14.48
CA SER A 86 -8.76 11.30 -13.72
C SER A 86 -7.33 11.77 -13.45
N ALA A 87 -7.18 13.02 -12.99
CA ALA A 87 -5.92 13.53 -12.46
C ALA A 87 -5.36 12.63 -11.34
N ASP A 88 -6.24 12.04 -10.53
CA ASP A 88 -5.89 11.11 -9.44
C ASP A 88 -5.58 9.68 -9.93
N GLY A 89 -5.52 9.44 -11.24
CA GLY A 89 -5.23 8.13 -11.81
C GLY A 89 -6.41 7.13 -11.81
N ILE A 90 -7.59 7.55 -11.34
CA ILE A 90 -8.82 6.75 -11.29
C ILE A 90 -9.43 6.60 -12.69
N VAL A 91 -9.85 5.40 -13.04
CA VAL A 91 -10.46 5.06 -14.33
C VAL A 91 -11.88 5.61 -14.46
N ARG A 92 -12.18 6.12 -15.65
CA ARG A 92 -13.52 6.47 -16.13
C ARG A 92 -13.86 5.67 -17.36
N THR A 93 -15.00 5.01 -17.32
CA THR A 93 -15.55 4.14 -18.35
C THR A 93 -16.72 4.78 -19.09
N GLY A 94 -17.34 5.80 -18.50
CA GLY A 94 -18.58 6.41 -18.97
C GLY A 94 -19.84 5.68 -18.49
N PHE A 95 -19.69 4.59 -17.73
CA PHE A 95 -20.79 3.98 -16.97
C PHE A 95 -20.79 4.55 -15.56
N GLU A 96 -21.78 5.38 -15.24
CA GLU A 96 -21.84 6.10 -13.96
C GLU A 96 -21.78 5.16 -12.74
N SER A 97 -22.46 4.01 -12.83
CA SER A 97 -22.45 2.94 -11.83
C SER A 97 -21.04 2.41 -11.56
N VAL A 98 -20.30 2.09 -12.62
CA VAL A 98 -18.93 1.57 -12.60
C VAL A 98 -17.93 2.64 -12.20
N ASP A 99 -18.12 3.87 -12.67
CA ASP A 99 -17.23 5.00 -12.39
C ASP A 99 -17.29 5.38 -10.91
N ARG A 100 -18.48 5.33 -10.30
CA ARG A 100 -18.66 5.53 -8.85
C ARG A 100 -17.94 4.46 -8.02
N MET A 101 -18.01 3.20 -8.45
CA MET A 101 -17.25 2.13 -7.79
C MET A 101 -15.75 2.25 -8.05
N SER A 102 -15.36 2.75 -9.22
CA SER A 102 -13.97 3.03 -9.57
C SER A 102 -13.37 4.10 -8.67
N GLU A 103 -14.12 5.16 -8.38
CA GLU A 103 -13.75 6.16 -7.39
C GLU A 103 -13.63 5.56 -5.98
N LYS A 104 -14.65 4.82 -5.54
CA LYS A 104 -14.72 4.24 -4.18
C LYS A 104 -13.53 3.35 -3.86
N TYR A 105 -13.05 2.56 -4.82
CA TYR A 105 -11.98 1.58 -4.62
C TYR A 105 -10.64 1.98 -5.26
N GLY A 106 -10.51 3.20 -5.77
CA GLY A 106 -9.28 3.65 -6.44
C GLY A 106 -8.91 2.81 -7.65
N ALA A 107 -9.88 2.50 -8.52
CA ALA A 107 -9.63 1.67 -9.69
C ALA A 107 -8.66 2.36 -10.66
N SER A 108 -7.45 1.81 -10.81
CA SER A 108 -6.35 2.40 -11.58
C SER A 108 -6.29 1.91 -13.03
N SER A 109 -6.94 0.79 -13.33
CA SER A 109 -7.02 0.22 -14.67
C SER A 109 -8.26 -0.65 -14.84
N ILE A 110 -8.91 -0.52 -15.99
CA ILE A 110 -9.86 -1.49 -16.51
C ILE A 110 -9.40 -1.91 -17.91
N LYS A 111 -9.40 -3.21 -18.21
CA LYS A 111 -8.98 -3.69 -19.54
C LYS A 111 -9.77 -4.92 -19.94
N ARG A 112 -9.92 -5.16 -21.24
CA ARG A 112 -10.58 -6.36 -21.73
C ARG A 112 -9.74 -7.59 -21.40
N VAL A 113 -10.38 -8.66 -20.91
CA VAL A 113 -9.72 -9.94 -20.59
C VAL A 113 -9.29 -10.65 -21.87
N PHE A 114 -10.19 -10.71 -22.84
CA PHE A 114 -9.92 -11.28 -24.15
C PHE A 114 -9.59 -10.15 -25.13
N PRO A 115 -8.38 -10.11 -25.71
CA PRO A 115 -8.03 -9.08 -26.68
C PRO A 115 -8.93 -9.15 -27.92
N TYR A 116 -8.94 -8.06 -28.69
CA TYR A 116 -9.64 -8.02 -29.97
C TYR A 116 -9.17 -9.14 -30.89
N ALA A 117 -10.11 -9.88 -31.46
CA ALA A 117 -9.85 -11.07 -32.27
C ALA A 117 -9.80 -10.81 -33.79
N GLY A 118 -9.85 -9.54 -34.21
CA GLY A 118 -9.85 -9.15 -35.63
C GLY A 118 -10.96 -9.87 -36.39
N LYS A 119 -10.59 -10.70 -37.38
CA LYS A 119 -11.54 -11.49 -38.19
C LYS A 119 -12.44 -12.44 -37.39
N PHE A 120 -12.04 -12.83 -36.17
CA PHE A 120 -12.82 -13.71 -35.30
C PHE A 120 -13.63 -12.96 -34.23
N GLU A 121 -13.69 -11.62 -34.27
CA GLU A 121 -14.41 -10.83 -33.27
C GLU A 121 -15.91 -11.18 -33.22
N ALA A 122 -16.52 -11.50 -34.37
CA ALA A 122 -17.91 -11.98 -34.40
C ALA A 122 -18.11 -13.24 -33.56
N LYS A 123 -17.11 -14.13 -33.50
CA LYS A 123 -17.13 -15.33 -32.67
C LYS A 123 -16.97 -14.96 -31.19
N HIS A 124 -16.06 -14.04 -30.86
CA HIS A 124 -15.93 -13.51 -29.50
C HIS A 124 -17.23 -12.86 -29.00
N GLN A 125 -17.91 -12.12 -29.88
CA GLN A 125 -19.21 -11.51 -29.59
C GLN A 125 -20.30 -12.56 -29.39
N LYS A 126 -20.38 -13.56 -30.27
CA LYS A 126 -21.34 -14.67 -30.17
C LYS A 126 -21.24 -15.42 -28.84
N TYR A 127 -20.03 -15.62 -28.32
CA TYR A 127 -19.81 -16.28 -27.03
C TYR A 127 -19.73 -15.31 -25.83
N GLY A 128 -19.91 -14.01 -26.05
CA GLY A 128 -19.87 -12.99 -24.99
C GLY A 128 -18.50 -12.81 -24.32
N LEU A 129 -17.41 -13.15 -25.01
CA LEU A 129 -16.04 -13.04 -24.49
C LEU A 129 -15.58 -11.58 -24.39
N HIS A 130 -16.07 -10.72 -25.29
CA HIS A 130 -15.76 -9.29 -25.32
C HIS A 130 -16.35 -8.50 -24.14
N LEU A 131 -17.29 -9.10 -23.39
CA LEU A 131 -17.91 -8.51 -22.20
C LEU A 131 -17.07 -8.64 -20.94
N TRP A 132 -15.96 -9.39 -20.99
CA TRP A 132 -15.11 -9.63 -19.83
C TRP A 132 -14.02 -8.58 -19.70
N TYR A 133 -13.94 -7.97 -18.51
CA TYR A 133 -12.95 -6.97 -18.16
C TYR A 133 -12.24 -7.32 -16.85
N GLU A 134 -10.97 -6.97 -16.78
CA GLU A 134 -10.14 -7.04 -15.59
C GLU A 134 -10.05 -5.65 -14.99
N VAL A 135 -10.40 -5.53 -13.71
CA VAL A 135 -10.34 -4.30 -12.93
C VAL A 135 -9.19 -4.41 -11.93
N VAL A 136 -8.42 -3.34 -11.86
CA VAL A 136 -7.31 -3.17 -10.91
C VAL A 136 -7.70 -2.07 -9.95
N VAL A 137 -7.72 -2.38 -8.66
CA VAL A 137 -8.05 -1.43 -7.59
C VAL A 137 -6.83 -1.02 -6.79
N ASP A 138 -7.00 -0.03 -5.91
CA ASP A 138 -5.98 0.36 -4.95
C ASP A 138 -5.55 -0.89 -4.15
N PRO A 139 -4.25 -1.16 -4.03
CA PRO A 139 -3.85 -2.39 -3.37
C PRO A 139 -4.05 -2.42 -1.85
N ASN A 140 -4.37 -1.28 -1.23
CA ASN A 140 -4.87 -1.20 0.14
C ASN A 140 -6.39 -1.43 0.25
N ALA A 141 -7.12 -1.45 -0.87
CA ALA A 141 -8.55 -1.73 -0.86
C ALA A 141 -8.84 -3.22 -0.66
N ASP A 142 -9.94 -3.52 0.03
CA ASP A 142 -10.44 -4.90 0.13
C ASP A 142 -11.04 -5.35 -1.20
N VAL A 143 -10.29 -6.16 -1.95
CA VAL A 143 -10.68 -6.71 -3.25
C VAL A 143 -11.95 -7.56 -3.17
N ARG A 144 -12.23 -8.22 -2.03
CA ARG A 144 -13.43 -9.06 -1.87
C ARG A 144 -14.66 -8.18 -1.77
N LEU A 145 -14.58 -7.10 -0.99
CA LEU A 145 -15.63 -6.09 -0.92
C LEU A 145 -15.82 -5.38 -2.25
N ALA A 146 -14.74 -5.01 -2.94
CA ALA A 146 -14.83 -4.43 -4.28
C ALA A 146 -15.55 -5.36 -5.26
N LYS A 147 -15.15 -6.64 -5.34
CA LYS A 147 -15.85 -7.65 -6.16
C LYS A 147 -17.34 -7.71 -5.84
N GLU A 148 -17.68 -7.70 -4.55
CA GLU A 148 -19.06 -7.83 -4.07
C GLU A 148 -19.93 -6.64 -4.44
N ASP A 149 -19.40 -5.43 -4.29
CA ASP A 149 -20.13 -4.22 -4.64
C ASP A 149 -20.28 -4.06 -6.16
N TYR A 150 -19.25 -4.44 -6.94
CA TYR A 150 -19.38 -4.50 -8.40
C TYR A 150 -20.42 -5.52 -8.87
N SER A 151 -20.58 -6.67 -8.20
CA SER A 151 -21.63 -7.64 -8.57
C SER A 151 -23.05 -7.17 -8.34
N LYS A 152 -23.27 -6.11 -7.55
CA LYS A 152 -24.60 -5.53 -7.30
C LYS A 152 -25.03 -4.52 -8.37
N LEU A 153 -24.12 -4.11 -9.25
CA LEU A 153 -24.42 -3.14 -10.31
C LEU A 153 -25.30 -3.79 -11.39
N SER A 154 -26.33 -3.08 -11.84
CA SER A 154 -27.24 -3.55 -12.92
C SER A 154 -26.52 -3.83 -14.25
N ASP A 155 -25.40 -3.15 -14.49
CA ASP A 155 -24.59 -3.27 -15.70
C ASP A 155 -23.70 -4.53 -15.69
N ILE A 156 -23.55 -5.18 -14.54
CA ILE A 156 -22.64 -6.30 -14.31
C ILE A 156 -23.45 -7.57 -14.09
N SER A 157 -23.08 -8.63 -14.79
CA SER A 157 -23.70 -9.95 -14.68
C SER A 157 -22.93 -10.90 -13.78
N HIS A 158 -21.59 -10.85 -13.82
CA HIS A 158 -20.71 -11.73 -13.05
C HIS A 158 -19.49 -10.96 -12.56
N SER A 159 -18.98 -11.33 -11.39
CA SER A 159 -17.78 -10.74 -10.80
C SER A 159 -16.98 -11.84 -10.09
N GLU A 160 -15.73 -12.06 -10.53
CA GLU A 160 -14.87 -13.15 -10.09
C GLU A 160 -13.54 -12.61 -9.56
N LEU A 161 -13.10 -13.10 -8.40
CA LEU A 161 -11.77 -12.80 -7.88
C LEU A 161 -10.72 -13.59 -8.62
N ILE A 162 -9.61 -12.95 -8.96
CA ILE A 162 -8.42 -13.67 -9.42
C ILE A 162 -7.60 -14.05 -8.20
N LEU A 163 -7.76 -15.29 -7.74
CA LEU A 163 -6.83 -15.86 -6.77
C LEU A 163 -5.51 -16.13 -7.52
N LYS A 164 -4.45 -15.38 -7.20
CA LYS A 164 -3.09 -15.76 -7.59
C LYS A 164 -2.74 -17.01 -6.79
N ASN A 165 -3.16 -18.17 -7.26
CA ASN A 165 -2.67 -19.45 -6.75
C ASN A 165 -1.13 -19.37 -6.84
N GLY A 166 -0.43 -19.52 -5.71
CA GLY A 166 1.02 -19.34 -5.62
C GLY A 166 1.73 -19.89 -6.86
N THR A 167 2.39 -19.00 -7.59
CA THR A 167 3.33 -19.29 -8.70
C THR A 167 3.26 -20.70 -9.30
N ARG A 168 2.40 -20.91 -10.30
CA ARG A 168 2.85 -21.75 -11.43
C ARG A 168 3.67 -20.83 -12.32
N SER A 169 4.98 -20.81 -12.11
CA SER A 169 5.90 -20.29 -13.12
C SER A 169 5.47 -20.88 -14.46
N LYS A 170 5.30 -20.02 -15.47
CA LYS A 170 5.19 -20.48 -16.87
C LYS A 170 6.33 -21.49 -17.08
N PRO A 171 6.08 -22.70 -17.59
CA PRO A 171 7.15 -23.52 -18.08
C PRO A 171 7.89 -22.64 -19.09
N GLN A 172 9.13 -22.28 -18.76
CA GLN A 172 10.00 -21.64 -19.74
C GLN A 172 10.09 -22.67 -20.86
N LEU A 173 9.46 -22.35 -21.98
CA LEU A 173 9.55 -23.16 -23.18
C LEU A 173 11.01 -23.02 -23.62
N SER A 174 11.87 -23.91 -23.14
CA SER A 174 13.24 -24.01 -23.57
C SER A 174 13.16 -24.30 -25.07
N LYS A 175 13.52 -23.29 -25.86
CA LYS A 175 13.78 -23.47 -27.27
C LYS A 175 14.97 -24.40 -27.37
N THR A 176 14.71 -25.70 -27.46
CA THR A 176 15.67 -26.62 -28.04
C THR A 176 15.68 -26.30 -29.52
N ALA A 177 16.71 -25.57 -29.93
CA ALA A 177 17.06 -25.42 -31.33
C ALA A 177 17.29 -26.82 -31.94
N CYS A 178 16.86 -26.98 -33.19
CA CYS A 178 17.21 -28.11 -34.03
C CYS A 178 18.72 -28.29 -34.16
#